data_AF-A0A090YAL1-F1
#
_entry.id   AF-A0A090YAL1-F1
#
_cell.length_a   1.000
_cell.length_b   1.000
_cell.length_c   1.000
_cell.angle_alpha   90.00
_cell.angle_beta   90.00
_cell.angle_gamma   90.00
#
_symmetry.space_group_name_H-M   'P 1'
#
loop_
_entity.id
_entity.type
_entity.pdbx_description
1 polymer ?
#
loop_
_entity_poly.entity_id
_entity_poly.type
_entity_poly.pdbx_seq_one_letter_code
_entity_poly.pdbx_strand_id
1 'polypeptide(L)'
;MLRLIKKLSFWLPLLSLIVCVYNLTGYDDKNLLLALTSPPLLWFNHELTKLHYMMNSELLWQFVLYGIHFSFWLLVGLAIDWIISRIRAYL
;
A
#
# COMPACT_ATOMS: atom_id res chain seq x y z
N MET A 1 -4.34 -9.26 -21.82
CA MET A 1 -3.39 -9.59 -20.73
C MET A 1 -2.06 -8.82 -20.81
N LEU A 2 -1.30 -8.83 -21.91
CA LEU A 2 0.03 -8.19 -21.98
C LEU A 2 0.10 -6.70 -21.65
N ARG A 3 -0.97 -5.91 -21.88
CA ARG A 3 -0.97 -4.47 -21.57
C ARG A 3 -1.10 -4.16 -20.08
N LEU A 4 -1.72 -5.05 -19.28
CA LEU A 4 -1.85 -4.89 -17.83
C LEU A 4 -0.53 -5.16 -17.11
N ILE A 5 0.25 -6.13 -17.59
CA ILE A 5 1.60 -6.44 -17.08
C ILE A 5 2.59 -5.29 -17.34
N LYS A 6 2.24 -4.27 -18.13
CA LYS A 6 3.11 -3.10 -18.34
C LYS A 6 2.70 -1.88 -17.50
N LYS A 7 1.63 -2.00 -16.71
CA LYS A 7 1.03 -0.89 -15.96
C LYS A 7 1.52 -0.85 -14.53
N LEU A 8 1.83 0.35 -14.05
CA LEU A 8 2.20 0.55 -12.64
C LEU A 8 1.01 0.31 -11.71
N SER A 9 -0.23 0.53 -12.19
CA SER A 9 -1.46 0.17 -11.50
C SER A 9 -1.61 -1.33 -11.23
N PHE A 10 -0.79 -2.18 -11.86
CA PHE A 10 -0.73 -3.61 -11.58
C PHE A 10 0.44 -3.94 -10.65
N TRP A 11 1.64 -3.46 -10.96
CA TRP A 11 2.85 -3.85 -10.23
C TRP A 11 2.95 -3.26 -8.82
N LEU A 12 2.56 -2.01 -8.61
CA LEU A 12 2.66 -1.38 -7.29
C LEU A 12 1.73 -2.06 -6.26
N PRO A 13 0.43 -2.30 -6.54
CA PRO A 13 -0.41 -3.07 -5.62
C PRO A 13 0.04 -4.52 -5.47
N LEU A 14 0.65 -5.13 -6.50
CA LEU A 14 1.20 -6.48 -6.39
C LEU A 14 2.40 -6.53 -5.42
N LEU A 15 3.35 -5.60 -5.54
CA LEU A 15 4.47 -5.47 -4.60
C LEU A 15 3.97 -5.18 -3.19
N SER A 16 2.94 -4.34 -3.06
CA SER A 16 2.26 -4.05 -1.81
C SER A 16 1.69 -5.32 -1.16
N LEU A 17 1.02 -6.19 -1.92
CA LEU A 17 0.55 -7.48 -1.41
C LEU A 17 1.71 -8.38 -0.95
N ILE A 18 2.84 -8.40 -1.65
CA ILE A 18 4.01 -9.17 -1.24
C ILE A 18 4.52 -8.69 0.12
N VAL A 19 4.59 -7.37 0.33
CA VAL A 19 4.97 -6.80 1.64
C VAL A 19 3.98 -7.21 2.73
N CYS A 20 2.68 -7.12 2.47
CA CYS A 20 1.65 -7.54 3.44
C CYS A 20 1.74 -9.04 3.76
N VAL A 21 1.97 -9.91 2.78
CA VAL A 21 2.14 -11.35 2.99
C VAL A 21 3.41 -11.63 3.79
N TYR A 22 4.52 -10.95 3.47
CA TYR A 22 5.75 -11.07 4.25
C TYR A 22 5.53 -10.64 5.70
N ASN A 23 4.80 -9.56 5.92
CA ASN A 23 4.43 -9.10 7.26
C ASN A 23 3.55 -10.13 8.01
N LEU A 24 2.56 -10.73 7.34
CA LEU A 24 1.71 -11.80 7.88
C LEU A 24 2.48 -13.04 8.34
N THR A 25 3.64 -13.35 7.75
CA THR A 25 4.48 -14.48 8.21
C THR A 25 5.15 -14.24 9.56
N GLY A 26 5.14 -13.01 10.08
CA GLY A 26 5.79 -12.62 11.32
C GLY A 26 7.28 -12.30 11.20
N TYR A 27 7.87 -12.38 10.00
CA TYR A 27 9.26 -11.97 9.77
C TYR A 27 9.46 -10.44 9.84
N ASP A 28 8.40 -9.66 9.68
CA ASP A 28 8.37 -8.20 9.89
C ASP A 28 7.60 -7.88 11.18
N ASP A 29 8.05 -8.46 12.30
CA ASP A 29 7.43 -8.38 13.63
C ASP A 29 7.16 -6.94 14.11
N LYS A 30 7.99 -5.99 13.68
CA LYS A 30 7.91 -4.57 14.02
C LYS A 30 7.19 -3.72 12.98
N ASN A 31 6.61 -4.33 11.94
CA ASN A 31 5.99 -3.63 10.81
C ASN A 31 6.93 -2.61 10.14
N LEU A 32 8.25 -2.83 10.20
CA LEU A 32 9.25 -1.89 9.69
C LEU A 32 9.20 -1.82 8.17
N LEU A 33 9.16 -2.98 7.51
CA LEU A 33 9.07 -3.03 6.06
C LEU A 33 7.75 -2.42 5.59
N LEU A 34 6.64 -2.78 6.24
CA LEU A 34 5.31 -2.26 5.96
C LEU A 34 5.24 -0.72 6.13
N ALA A 35 5.80 -0.18 7.22
CA ALA A 35 5.80 1.25 7.48
C ALA A 35 6.71 2.01 6.49
N LEU A 36 7.94 1.55 6.27
CA LEU A 36 8.90 2.23 5.40
C LEU A 36 8.47 2.25 3.93
N THR A 37 7.70 1.25 3.51
CA THR A 37 7.16 1.17 2.14
C THR A 37 5.78 1.81 1.99
N SER A 38 5.27 2.48 3.03
CA SER A 38 3.98 3.17 3.00
C SER A 38 4.05 4.58 3.58
N PRO A 39 4.19 5.61 2.73
CA PRO A 39 4.16 6.99 3.16
C PRO A 39 2.96 7.34 4.05
N PRO A 40 1.71 6.91 3.78
CA PRO A 40 0.58 7.19 4.67
C PRO A 40 0.74 6.62 6.08
N LEU A 41 1.31 5.42 6.23
CA LEU A 41 1.52 4.83 7.55
C LEU A 41 2.53 5.64 8.39
N LEU A 42 3.52 6.26 7.73
CA LEU A 42 4.48 7.15 8.39
C LEU A 42 3.88 8.53 8.68
N TRP A 43 3.20 9.13 7.71
CA TRP A 43 2.63 10.47 7.82
C TRP A 43 1.52 10.55 8.87
N PHE A 44 0.69 9.51 8.97
CA PHE A 44 -0.43 9.44 9.90
C PHE A 44 -0.14 8.57 11.12
N ASN A 45 1.14 8.33 11.46
CA ASN A 45 1.53 7.43 12.55
C ASN A 45 0.85 7.80 13.87
N HIS A 46 0.75 9.09 14.21
CA HIS A 46 0.13 9.54 15.45
C HIS A 46 -1.37 9.23 15.51
N GLU A 47 -2.10 9.51 14.43
CA GLU A 47 -3.53 9.25 14.30
C GLU A 47 -3.82 7.74 14.27
N LEU A 48 -2.99 7.00 13.56
CA LEU A 48 -3.05 5.54 13.45
C LEU A 48 -2.78 4.85 14.79
N THR A 49 -1.80 5.35 15.56
CA THR A 49 -1.52 4.86 16.90
C THR A 49 -2.72 5.06 17.83
N LYS A 50 -3.39 6.22 17.77
CA LYS A 50 -4.62 6.46 18.54
C LYS A 50 -5.73 5.50 18.12
N LEU A 51 -5.91 5.28 16.82
CA LEU A 51 -6.91 4.35 16.30
C LEU A 51 -6.63 2.91 16.78
N HIS A 52 -5.37 2.47 16.77
CA HIS A 52 -4.96 1.17 17.30
C HIS A 52 -5.39 1.01 18.76
N TYR A 53 -5.09 1.98 19.63
CA TYR A 53 -5.51 1.90 21.04
C TYR A 53 -7.02 1.89 21.26
N MET A 54 -7.81 2.40 20.31
CA MET A 54 -9.27 2.32 20.35
C MET A 54 -9.82 0.98 19.81
N MET A 55 -9.00 0.22 19.07
CA MET A 55 -9.38 -1.07 18.49
C MET A 55 -9.09 -2.22 19.46
N ASN A 56 -10.12 -2.99 19.80
CA ASN A 56 -9.99 -4.15 20.68
C ASN A 56 -9.53 -5.44 19.94
N SER A 57 -8.85 -5.32 18.80
CA SER A 57 -8.45 -6.48 17.98
C SER A 57 -7.21 -6.17 17.14
N GLU A 58 -6.11 -6.87 17.46
CA GLU A 58 -4.86 -6.82 16.69
C GLU A 58 -5.04 -7.31 15.25
N LEU A 59 -5.90 -8.32 15.04
CA LEU A 59 -6.18 -8.84 13.70
C LEU A 59 -6.85 -7.77 12.82
N LEU A 60 -7.87 -7.08 13.36
CA LEU A 60 -8.53 -5.99 12.63
C LEU A 60 -7.55 -4.84 12.37
N TRP A 61 -6.66 -4.55 13.33
CA TRP A 61 -5.64 -3.52 13.17
C TRP A 61 -4.68 -3.82 12.01
N GLN A 62 -4.19 -5.06 11.91
CA GLN A 62 -3.37 -5.49 10.78
C GLN A 62 -4.09 -5.33 9.44
N PHE A 63 -5.37 -5.70 9.35
CA PHE A 63 -6.15 -5.50 8.12
C PHE A 63 -6.30 -4.02 7.75
N VAL A 64 -6.43 -3.12 8.72
CA VAL A 64 -6.44 -1.67 8.46
C VAL A 64 -5.11 -1.22 7.87
N LEU A 65 -3.98 -1.63 8.45
CA LEU A 65 -2.65 -1.30 7.94
C LEU A 65 -2.45 -1.80 6.50
N TYR A 66 -2.81 -3.06 6.21
CA TYR A 66 -2.72 -3.63 4.87
C TYR A 66 -3.67 -2.95 3.88
N GLY A 67 -4.87 -2.58 4.33
CA GLY A 67 -5.84 -1.85 3.53
C GLY A 67 -5.31 -0.49 3.09
N ILE A 68 -4.69 0.26 4.01
CA ILE A 68 -4.04 1.54 3.72
C ILE A 68 -2.87 1.33 2.75
N HIS A 69 -1.99 0.38 3.06
CA HIS A 69 -0.80 0.07 2.25
C HIS A 69 -1.17 -0.30 0.81
N PHE A 70 -2.14 -1.19 0.62
CA PHE A 70 -2.62 -1.62 -0.68
C PHE A 70 -3.30 -0.49 -1.45
N SER A 71 -4.24 0.20 -0.81
CA SER A 71 -5.01 1.26 -1.45
C SER A 71 -4.11 2.40 -1.92
N PHE A 72 -3.12 2.78 -1.12
CA PHE A 72 -2.15 3.80 -1.49
C PHE A 72 -1.40 3.44 -2.78
N TRP A 73 -0.80 2.25 -2.84
CA TRP A 73 -0.02 1.83 -4.00
C TRP A 73 -0.88 1.60 -5.25
N LEU A 74 -2.12 1.15 -5.08
CA LEU A 74 -3.10 1.09 -6.17
C LEU A 74 -3.39 2.49 -6.73
N LEU A 75 -3.71 3.46 -5.86
CA LEU A 75 -4.01 4.84 -6.26
C LEU A 75 -2.82 5.52 -6.93
N VAL A 76 -1.61 5.35 -6.39
CA VAL A 76 -0.37 5.86 -7.00
C VAL A 76 -0.15 5.26 -8.38
N GLY A 77 -0.30 3.94 -8.51
CA GLY A 77 -0.14 3.27 -9.82
C GLY A 77 -1.17 3.75 -10.85
N LEU A 78 -2.44 3.92 -10.44
CA LEU A 78 -3.48 4.48 -11.29
C LEU A 78 -3.19 5.94 -11.69
N ALA A 79 -2.74 6.77 -10.75
CA ALA A 79 -2.40 8.16 -11.02
C ALA A 79 -1.24 8.28 -12.02
N ILE A 80 -0.18 7.48 -11.85
CA ILE A 80 0.97 7.50 -12.77
C ILE A 80 0.56 7.01 -14.16
N ASP A 81 -0.16 5.89 -14.25
CA ASP A 81 -0.61 5.37 -15.54
C ASP A 81 -1.54 6.36 -16.25
N TRP A 82 -2.39 7.07 -15.51
CA TRP A 82 -3.24 8.14 -16.03
C TRP A 82 -2.40 9.30 -16.58
N ILE A 83 -1.43 9.81 -15.82
CA ILE A 83 -0.52 10.89 -16.25
C ILE A 83 0.23 10.49 -17.53
N ILE A 84 0.80 9.28 -17.58
CA ILE A 84 1.52 8.77 -18.76
C ILE A 84 0.57 8.70 -19.98
N SER A 85 -0.66 8.23 -19.79
CA SER A 85 -1.64 8.18 -20.87
C SER A 85 -2.01 9.55 -21.40
N ARG A 86 -2.07 10.57 -20.53
CA ARG A 86 -2.34 11.96 -20.90
C ARG A 86 -1.18 12.53 -21.70
N ILE A 87 0.06 12.38 -21.22
CA ILE A 87 1.25 12.88 -21.92
C ILE A 87 1.36 12.27 -23.32
N ARG A 88 1.12 10.97 -23.47
CA ARG A 88 1.13 10.30 -24.79
C ARG A 88 0.03 10.79 -25.73
N ALA A 89 -1.08 11.33 -25.21
CA ALA A 89 -2.15 11.87 -26.04
C ALA A 89 -1.84 13.28 -26.57
N TYR A 90 -0.88 13.99 -25.96
CA TYR A 90 -0.44 15.33 -26.39
C TYR A 90 0.80 15.31 -27.28
N LEU A 91 1.51 14.18 -27.37
CA LEU A 91 2.66 13.93 -28.26
C LEU A 91 2.21 13.21 -29.53
#